data_AF-A0A7X6V7Q5-F1
#
_entry.id   AF-A0A7X6V7Q5-F1
#
_cell.length_a   1.000
_cell.length_b   1.000
_cell.length_c   1.000
_cell.angle_alpha   90.00
_cell.angle_beta   90.00
_cell.angle_gamma   90.00
#
_symmetry.space_group_name_H-M   'P 1'
#
loop_
_entity.id
_entity.type
_entity.pdbx_description
1 polymer ?
#
loop_
_entity_poly.entity_id
_entity_poly.type
_entity_poly.pdbx_seq_one_letter_code
_entity_poly.pdbx_strand_id
1 'polypeptide(L)'
;MLAIFLKTFGTVFIAELGDKTQLTCMGFAATDVTARIWIFLGSALALALSSAIAVYFGCQITQYVSPKKIKMIAGIVFIIFGLIYLKDAFFPISPLSPEL
;
A
#
# COMPACT_ATOMS: atom_id res chain seq x y z
N MET A 1 -14.97 17.45 13.19
CA MET A 1 -14.06 17.41 12.01
C MET A 1 -12.67 16.93 12.38
N LEU A 2 -11.98 17.59 13.32
CA LEU A 2 -10.63 17.23 13.76
C LEU A 2 -10.47 15.75 14.19
N ALA A 3 -11.41 15.22 14.96
CA ALA A 3 -11.36 13.81 15.42
C ALA A 3 -11.44 12.79 14.27
N ILE A 4 -12.15 13.10 13.19
CA ILE A 4 -12.24 12.22 12.01
C ILE A 4 -10.92 12.27 11.25
N PHE A 5 -10.35 13.47 11.08
CA PHE A 5 -9.03 13.65 10.47
C PHE A 5 -7.95 12.87 11.21
N LEU A 6 -7.84 13.01 12.54
CA LEU A 6 -6.83 12.28 13.33
C LEU A 6 -7.02 10.76 13.26
N LYS A 7 -8.27 10.27 13.28
CA LYS A 7 -8.55 8.82 13.18
C LYS A 7 -8.15 8.27 11.82
N THR A 8 -8.56 8.94 10.75
CA THR A 8 -8.24 8.51 9.38
C THR A 8 -6.74 8.62 9.12
N PHE A 9 -6.13 9.76 9.48
CA PHE A 9 -4.69 9.96 9.36
C PHE A 9 -3.92 8.92 10.16
N GLY A 10 -4.26 8.72 11.44
CA GLY A 10 -3.57 7.74 12.28
C GLY A 10 -3.71 6.30 11.76
N THR A 11 -4.89 5.92 11.27
CA THR A 11 -5.10 4.58 10.71
C THR A 11 -4.29 4.37 9.44
N VAL A 12 -4.32 5.33 8.51
CA VAL A 12 -3.57 5.24 7.24
C VAL A 12 -2.07 5.34 7.49
N PHE A 13 -1.64 6.24 8.37
CA PHE A 13 -0.23 6.41 8.72
C PHE A 13 0.36 5.12 9.28
N ILE A 14 -0.32 4.47 10.22
CA ILE A 14 0.13 3.19 10.79
C ILE A 14 0.07 2.07 9.76
N ALA A 15 -0.96 2.04 8.89
CA ALA A 15 -1.08 1.02 7.86
C ALA A 15 0.02 1.10 6.79
N GLU A 16 0.48 2.30 6.47
CA GLU A 16 1.51 2.56 5.46
C GLU A 16 2.94 2.58 6.04
N LEU A 17 3.09 2.67 7.37
CA LEU A 17 4.40 2.82 8.01
C LEU A 17 5.27 1.58 7.78
N GLY A 18 6.41 1.76 7.12
CA GLY A 18 7.36 0.68 6.85
C GLY A 18 6.99 -0.19 5.66
N ASP A 19 6.08 0.27 4.79
CA ASP A 19 5.82 -0.42 3.52
C ASP A 19 7.07 -0.44 2.62
N LYS A 20 7.15 -1.43 1.74
CA LYS A 20 8.24 -1.60 0.76
C LYS A 20 8.46 -0.35 -0.08
N THR A 21 7.39 0.39 -0.42
CA THR A 21 7.53 1.66 -1.16
C THR A 21 8.34 2.70 -0.41
N GLN A 22 8.19 2.79 0.92
CA GLN A 22 8.96 3.72 1.76
C GLN A 22 10.43 3.34 1.83
N LEU A 23 10.75 2.05 1.96
CA LEU A 23 12.14 1.57 1.94
C LEU A 23 12.82 1.86 0.60
N THR A 24 12.12 1.65 -0.52
CA THR A 24 12.62 2.00 -1.86
C THR A 24 12.86 3.50 -2.01
N CYS A 25 11.93 4.35 -1.53
CA CYS A 25 12.10 5.81 -1.56
C CYS A 25 13.29 6.26 -0.69
N MET A 26 13.47 5.67 0.50
CA MET A 26 14.63 5.93 1.36
C MET A 26 15.93 5.50 0.68
N GLY A 27 15.94 4.35 0.01
CA GLY A 27 17.09 3.88 -0.78
C GLY A 27 17.47 4.85 -1.89
N PHE A 28 16.51 5.31 -2.70
CA PHE A 28 16.78 6.32 -3.73
C PHE A 28 17.26 7.64 -3.13
N ALA A 29 16.67 8.09 -2.02
CA ALA A 29 17.04 9.32 -1.35
C ALA A 29 18.43 9.26 -0.69
N ALA A 30 18.91 8.06 -0.34
CA ALA A 30 20.24 7.84 0.21
C ALA A 30 21.34 7.89 -0.87
N THR A 31 21.01 7.49 -2.11
CA THR A 31 21.97 7.43 -3.22
C THR A 31 22.24 8.80 -3.85
N ASP A 32 21.21 9.61 -4.08
CA ASP A 32 21.37 10.94 -4.68
C ASP A 32 20.83 12.05 -3.77
N VAL A 33 21.77 12.77 -3.16
CA VAL A 33 21.50 13.87 -2.23
C VAL A 33 20.74 15.02 -2.90
N THR A 34 21.01 15.28 -4.17
CA THR A 34 20.44 16.37 -4.97
C THR A 34 19.00 16.05 -5.37
N ALA A 35 18.69 14.76 -5.56
CA ALA A 35 17.36 14.30 -5.94
C ALA A 35 16.40 14.10 -4.75
N ARG A 36 16.86 14.20 -3.49
CA ARG A 36 16.04 13.95 -2.28
C ARG A 36 14.68 14.66 -2.27
N ILE A 37 14.67 15.94 -2.65
CA ILE A 37 13.43 16.73 -2.65
C ILE A 37 12.45 16.24 -3.74
N TRP A 38 12.98 15.84 -4.91
CA TRP A 38 12.19 15.33 -6.02
C TRP A 38 11.63 13.94 -5.73
N ILE A 39 12.41 13.09 -5.07
CA ILE A 39 11.98 11.76 -4.61
C ILE A 39 10.86 11.92 -3.57
N PHE A 40 11.04 12.82 -2.60
CA PHE A 40 10.01 13.13 -1.62
C PHE A 40 8.72 13.60 -2.29
N LEU A 41 8.79 14.63 -3.15
CA LEU A 41 7.61 15.17 -3.83
C LEU A 41 6.94 14.13 -4.73
N GLY A 42 7.72 13.35 -5.48
CA GLY A 42 7.22 12.27 -6.33
C GLY A 42 6.49 11.20 -5.52
N SER A 43 7.09 10.71 -4.44
CA SER A 43 6.49 9.71 -3.55
C SER A 43 5.24 10.23 -2.84
N ALA A 44 5.25 11.49 -2.38
CA ALA A 44 4.12 12.12 -1.70
C ALA A 44 2.94 12.31 -2.66
N LEU A 45 3.20 12.77 -3.89
CA LEU A 45 2.17 12.89 -4.93
C LEU A 45 1.61 11.53 -5.33
N ALA A 46 2.47 10.52 -5.49
CA ALA A 46 2.03 9.16 -5.81
C ALA A 46 1.12 8.59 -4.71
N LEU A 47 1.50 8.73 -3.44
CA LEU A 47 0.69 8.31 -2.29
C LEU A 47 -0.65 9.06 -2.23
N ALA A 48 -0.62 10.39 -2.40
CA ALA A 48 -1.81 11.22 -2.38
C ALA A 48 -2.78 10.84 -3.52
N LEU A 49 -2.26 10.66 -4.73
CA LEU A 49 -3.06 10.30 -5.90
C LEU A 49 -3.64 8.89 -5.76
N SER A 50 -2.81 7.92 -5.35
CA SER A 50 -3.25 6.54 -5.09
C SER A 50 -4.36 6.51 -4.04
N SER A 51 -4.19 7.24 -2.95
CA SER A 51 -5.21 7.35 -1.88
C SER A 51 -6.50 8.01 -2.38
N ALA A 52 -6.39 9.07 -3.18
CA ALA A 52 -7.55 9.75 -3.74
C ALA A 52 -8.36 8.83 -4.66
N ILE A 53 -7.67 8.06 -5.52
CA ILE A 53 -8.28 7.04 -6.38
C ILE A 53 -8.97 5.97 -5.54
N ALA A 54 -8.28 5.43 -4.53
CA ALA A 54 -8.82 4.40 -3.65
C ALA A 54 -10.09 4.87 -2.91
N VAL A 55 -10.09 6.09 -2.38
CA VAL A 55 -11.26 6.67 -1.68
C VAL A 55 -12.40 6.94 -2.66
N TYR A 56 -12.12 7.45 -3.86
CA TYR A 56 -13.13 7.71 -4.88
C TYR A 56 -13.86 6.42 -5.28
N PHE A 57 -13.11 5.38 -5.67
CA PHE A 57 -13.72 4.09 -6.02
C PHE A 57 -14.35 3.39 -4.82
N GLY A 58 -13.74 3.48 -3.64
CA GLY A 58 -14.30 2.94 -2.40
C GLY A 58 -15.67 3.52 -2.09
N CYS A 59 -15.82 4.84 -2.23
CA CYS A 59 -17.10 5.54 -2.03
C CYS A 59 -18.15 5.04 -3.03
N GLN A 60 -17.80 4.92 -4.31
CA GLN A 60 -18.71 4.41 -5.35
C GLN A 60 -19.15 2.97 -5.07
N ILE A 61 -18.23 2.08 -4.72
CA ILE A 61 -18.53 0.66 -4.48
C ILE A 61 -19.43 0.50 -3.24
N THR A 62 -19.22 1.30 -2.19
CA THR A 62 -20.04 1.23 -0.97
C THR A 62 -21.51 1.63 -1.17
N GLN A 63 -21.84 2.30 -2.28
CA GLN A 63 -23.23 2.60 -2.64
C GLN A 63 -23.98 1.36 -3.16
N TYR A 64 -23.27 0.40 -3.75
CA TYR A 64 -23.87 -0.81 -4.34
C TYR A 64 -23.65 -2.06 -3.50
N VAL A 65 -22.58 -2.09 -2.69
CA VAL A 65 -22.18 -3.27 -1.91
C VAL A 65 -22.09 -2.93 -0.43
N SER A 66 -22.71 -3.75 0.42
CA SER A 66 -22.68 -3.50 1.87
C SER A 66 -21.26 -3.61 2.44
N PRO A 67 -20.88 -2.75 3.40
CA PRO A 67 -19.55 -2.76 4.00
C PRO A 67 -19.13 -4.11 4.60
N LYS A 68 -20.10 -4.91 5.07
CA LYS A 68 -19.86 -6.26 5.60
C LYS A 68 -19.35 -7.22 4.52
N LYS A 69 -19.93 -7.15 3.31
CA LYS A 69 -19.48 -7.97 2.17
C LYS A 69 -18.08 -7.56 1.72
N ILE A 70 -17.81 -6.25 1.66
CA ILE A 70 -16.48 -5.73 1.30
C ILE A 70 -15.41 -6.26 2.26
N LYS A 71 -15.65 -6.18 3.58
CA LYS A 71 -14.71 -6.70 4.60
C LYS A 71 -14.49 -8.20 4.47
N MET A 72 -15.56 -8.98 4.22
CA MET A 72 -15.46 -10.42 4.05
C MET A 72 -14.62 -10.80 2.82
N ILE A 73 -14.88 -10.15 1.67
CA ILE A 73 -14.12 -10.37 0.44
C ILE A 73 -12.66 -9.99 0.64
N ALA A 74 -12.39 -8.82 1.24
CA ALA A 74 -11.03 -8.37 1.55
C ALA A 74 -10.28 -9.38 2.43
N GLY A 75 -10.94 -9.94 3.47
CA GLY A 75 -10.36 -10.96 4.32
C GLY A 75 -10.04 -12.26 3.58
N ILE A 76 -10.94 -12.74 2.71
CA ILE A 76 -10.71 -13.93 1.88
C ILE A 76 -9.51 -13.70 0.95
N VAL A 77 -9.46 -12.56 0.27
CA VAL A 77 -8.34 -12.18 -0.60
C VAL A 77 -7.02 -12.14 0.18
N PHE A 78 -7.04 -11.59 1.41
CA PHE A 78 -5.86 -11.54 2.27
C PHE A 78 -5.37 -12.94 2.68
N ILE A 79 -6.28 -13.86 2.99
CA ILE A 79 -5.94 -15.26 3.30
C ILE A 79 -5.33 -15.93 2.06
N ILE A 80 -5.91 -15.73 0.87
CA ILE A 80 -5.38 -16.30 -0.38
C ILE A 80 -3.96 -15.81 -0.63
N PHE A 81 -3.72 -14.50 -0.57
CA PHE A 81 -2.36 -13.96 -0.71
C PHE A 81 -1.42 -14.49 0.38
N GLY A 82 -1.88 -14.55 1.63
CA GLY A 82 -1.11 -15.13 2.73
C GLY A 82 -0.69 -16.58 2.45
N LEU A 83 -1.59 -17.42 1.93
CA LEU A 83 -1.28 -18.79 1.56
C LEU A 83 -0.33 -18.89 0.36
N ILE A 84 -0.47 -18.01 -0.64
CA ILE A 84 0.45 -17.95 -1.78
C ILE A 84 1.85 -17.61 -1.28
N TYR A 85 2.01 -16.53 -0.51
CA TYR A 85 3.31 -16.13 0.04
C TYR A 85 3.88 -17.18 0.99
N LEU A 86 3.04 -17.86 1.78
CA LEU A 86 3.46 -18.97 2.64
C LEU A 86 4.01 -20.11 1.80
N LYS A 87 3.32 -20.49 0.71
CA LYS A 87 3.79 -21.54 -0.21
C LYS A 87 5.13 -21.15 -0.82
N ASP A 88 5.26 -19.92 -1.29
CA ASP A 88 6.50 -19.43 -1.91
C ASP A 88 7.67 -19.36 -0.89
N ALA A 89 7.38 -19.16 0.39
CA ALA A 89 8.38 -19.19 1.45
C ALA A 89 8.89 -20.62 1.75
N PHE A 90 8.02 -21.63 1.73
CA PHE A 90 8.38 -23.03 2.05
C PHE A 90 8.85 -23.83 0.84
N PHE A 91 8.25 -23.56 -0.32
CA PHE A 91 8.62 -24.12 -1.60
C PHE A 91 8.98 -22.95 -2.52
N PRO A 92 10.14 -22.31 -2.31
CA PRO A 92 10.62 -21.30 -3.23
C PRO A 92 10.74 -21.98 -4.59
N ILE A 93 9.85 -21.63 -5.50
CA ILE A 93 9.98 -22.00 -6.90
C ILE A 93 11.22 -21.22 -7.36
N SER A 94 12.37 -21.90 -7.39
CA SER A 94 13.67 -21.36 -7.75
C SER A 94 13.62 -20.57 -9.08
N PRO A 95 14.56 -19.64 -9.30
CA PRO A 95 14.30 -18.34 -9.90
C PRO A 95 14.08 -18.43 -11.40
N LEU A 96 13.04 -17.76 -11.89
CA LEU A 96 12.93 -17.37 -13.29
C LEU A 96 13.00 -15.84 -13.39
N SER A 97 14.15 -15.28 -13.01
CA SER A 97 14.69 -14.08 -13.65
C SER A 97 16.17 -13.89 -13.29
N PRO A 98 17.10 -14.02 -14.26
CA PRO A 98 18.37 -13.32 -14.20
C PRO A 98 18.11 -11.83 -14.52
N GLU A 99 17.49 -11.11 -13.60
CA GLU A 99 17.36 -9.64 -13.68
C GLU A 99 17.85 -9.02 -12.37
N LEU A 100 19.17 -9.10 -12.20
CA LEU A 100 19.98 -8.06 -11.57
C LEU A 100 21.01 -7.60 -12.58
#